data_AF-A0A5M3X8Z2-F1
#
_entry.id   AF-A0A5M3X8Z2-F1
#
_cell.length_a   1.000
_cell.length_b   1.000
_cell.length_c   1.000
_cell.angle_alpha   90.00
_cell.angle_beta   90.00
_cell.angle_gamma   90.00
#
_symmetry.space_group_name_H-M   'P 1'
#
loop_
_entity.id
_entity.type
_entity.pdbx_description
1 polymer ?
#
loop_
_entity_poly.entity_id
_entity_poly.type
_entity_poly.pdbx_seq_one_letter_code
_entity_poly.pdbx_strand_id
1 'polypeptide(L)'
;MINGILWRIDNGAKWHQVPERYGPWKTCYHRFSQWEPDGTWARIEQRLQADADAVGELEWRAQVDATIVRAHQHAAGARKGG
;
A
#
# COMPACT_ATOMS: atom_id res chain seq x y z
N MET A 1 -3.12 7.52 -11.71
CA MET A 1 -2.05 6.52 -11.89
C MET A 1 -1.36 6.19 -10.57
N ILE A 2 -0.34 6.95 -10.14
CA ILE A 2 0.39 6.71 -8.88
C ILE A 2 -0.56 6.75 -7.68
N ASN A 3 -1.46 7.73 -7.64
CA ASN A 3 -2.52 7.82 -6.62
C ASN A 3 -3.39 6.54 -6.54
N GLY A 4 -3.59 5.84 -7.66
CA GLY A 4 -4.34 4.58 -7.67
C GLY A 4 -3.53 3.41 -7.10
N ILE A 5 -2.21 3.41 -7.30
CA ILE A 5 -1.28 2.44 -6.69
C ILE A 5 -1.21 2.66 -5.19
N LEU A 6 -1.02 3.92 -4.75
CA LEU A 6 -0.98 4.29 -3.33
C LEU A 6 -2.29 3.95 -2.62
N TRP A 7 -3.44 4.31 -3.22
CA TRP A 7 -4.75 3.96 -2.67
C TRP A 7 -4.91 2.43 -2.53
N ARG A 8 -4.48 1.65 -3.53
CA ARG A 8 -4.54 0.18 -3.48
C ARG A 8 -3.69 -0.36 -2.33
N ILE A 9 -2.47 0.15 -2.15
CA ILE A 9 -1.56 -0.28 -1.08
C ILE A 9 -2.15 0.03 0.29
N ASP A 10 -2.59 1.28 0.50
CA ASP A 10 -3.23 1.76 1.73
C ASP A 10 -4.47 0.94 2.11
N ASN A 11 -5.30 0.60 1.13
CA ASN A 11 -6.58 -0.09 1.36
C ASN A 11 -6.47 -1.62 1.29
N GLY A 12 -5.31 -2.17 0.89
CA GLY A 12 -5.11 -3.61 0.69
C GLY A 12 -6.06 -4.26 -0.35
N ALA A 13 -6.68 -3.45 -1.21
CA ALA A 13 -7.73 -3.88 -2.14
C ALA A 13 -7.17 -4.63 -3.35
N LYS A 14 -8.03 -5.38 -4.05
CA LYS A 14 -7.67 -5.97 -5.35
C LYS A 14 -7.52 -4.86 -6.40
N TRP A 15 -6.65 -5.06 -7.39
CA TRP A 15 -6.40 -4.06 -8.44
C TRP A 15 -7.67 -3.60 -9.16
N HIS A 16 -8.58 -4.51 -9.51
CA HIS A 16 -9.83 -4.16 -10.18
C HIS A 16 -10.80 -3.31 -9.33
N GLN A 17 -10.52 -3.12 -8.03
CA GLN A 17 -11.32 -2.30 -7.12
C GLN A 17 -10.80 -0.87 -7.00
N VAL A 18 -9.69 -0.52 -7.66
CA VAL A 18 -9.17 0.85 -7.68
C VAL A 18 -10.23 1.78 -8.26
N PRO A 19 -10.61 2.86 -7.54
CA PRO A 19 -11.60 3.82 -8.03
C PRO A 19 -11.22 4.42 -9.38
N GLU A 20 -12.18 4.52 -10.28
CA GLU A 20 -11.97 5.04 -11.64
C GLU A 20 -11.43 6.47 -11.67
N ARG A 21 -11.71 7.27 -10.62
CA ARG A 21 -11.11 8.61 -10.44
C ARG A 21 -9.57 8.61 -10.43
N TYR A 22 -8.93 7.47 -10.13
CA TYR A 22 -7.48 7.33 -10.18
C TYR A 22 -6.96 6.83 -11.54
N GLY A 23 -7.85 6.62 -12.50
CA GLY A 23 -7.61 6.10 -13.83
C GLY A 23 -7.77 4.57 -13.92
N PRO A 24 -7.55 3.99 -15.12
CA PRO A 24 -7.73 2.56 -15.34
C PRO A 24 -6.80 1.73 -14.45
N TRP A 25 -7.36 0.78 -13.72
CA TRP A 25 -6.60 -0.07 -12.80
C TRP A 25 -5.52 -0.90 -13.51
N LYS A 26 -5.73 -1.30 -14.76
CA LYS A 26 -4.76 -2.06 -15.56
C LYS A 26 -3.48 -1.28 -15.75
N THR A 27 -3.59 0.02 -16.00
CA THR A 27 -2.44 0.89 -16.21
C THR A 27 -1.70 1.13 -14.89
N CYS A 28 -2.43 1.20 -13.77
CA CYS A 28 -1.84 1.21 -12.41
C CYS A 28 -1.05 -0.06 -12.12
N TYR A 29 -1.65 -1.21 -12.39
CA TYR A 29 -1.00 -2.51 -12.23
C TYR A 29 0.24 -2.62 -13.11
N HIS A 30 0.13 -2.29 -14.40
CA HIS A 30 1.24 -2.39 -15.35
C HIS A 30 2.42 -1.50 -14.96
N ARG A 31 2.14 -0.28 -14.49
CA ARG A 31 3.18 0.62 -13.97
C ARG A 31 3.85 0.03 -12.73
N PHE A 32 3.04 -0.45 -11.78
CA PHE A 32 3.55 -1.07 -10.56
C PHE A 32 4.47 -2.26 -10.87
N SER A 33 4.03 -3.16 -11.76
CA SER A 33 4.78 -4.37 -12.13
C SER A 33 6.05 -4.08 -12.94
N GLN A 34 6.11 -2.98 -13.70
CA GLN A 34 7.33 -2.58 -14.38
C GLN A 34 8.40 -2.05 -13.41
N TRP A 35 7.96 -1.32 -12.38
CA TRP A 35 8.86 -0.61 -11.47
C TRP A 35 9.42 -1.46 -10.35
N GLU A 36 8.79 -2.59 -10.06
CA GLU A 36 9.26 -3.56 -9.08
C GLU A 36 10.61 -4.19 -9.48
N PRO A 37 10.77 -4.82 -10.66
CA PRO A 37 12.06 -5.36 -11.08
C PRO A 37 13.08 -4.27 -11.46
N ASP A 38 12.64 -3.08 -11.86
CA ASP A 38 13.52 -1.95 -12.17
C ASP A 38 14.02 -1.21 -10.91
N GLY A 39 13.57 -1.61 -9.71
CA GLY A 39 13.99 -1.03 -8.44
C GLY A 39 13.51 0.40 -8.22
N THR A 40 12.60 0.91 -9.06
CA THR A 40 12.09 2.28 -8.96
C THR A 40 11.35 2.51 -7.65
N TRP A 41 10.61 1.52 -7.14
CA TRP A 41 9.94 1.64 -5.83
C TRP A 41 10.93 1.81 -4.69
N ALA A 42 12.00 1.01 -4.67
CA ALA A 42 13.04 1.12 -3.65
C ALA A 42 13.74 2.49 -3.68
N ARG A 43 14.01 3.03 -4.88
CA ARG A 43 14.59 4.38 -5.02
C ARG A 43 13.66 5.48 -4.52
N ILE A 44 12.35 5.37 -4.79
CA ILE A 44 11.35 6.32 -4.32
C ILE A 44 11.28 6.27 -2.78
N GLU A 45 11.22 5.07 -2.20
CA GLU A 45 11.18 4.87 -0.75
C GLU A 45 12.41 5.48 -0.07
N GLN A 46 13.62 5.15 -0.56
CA GLN A 46 14.88 5.71 -0.03
C GLN A 46 14.90 7.24 -0.09
N ARG A 47 14.37 7.82 -1.17
CA ARG A 47 14.31 9.28 -1.31
C ARG A 47 13.33 9.90 -0.33
N LEU A 48 12.15 9.31 -0.15
CA LEU A 48 11.16 9.78 0.81
C LEU A 48 11.67 9.67 2.24
N GLN A 49 12.40 8.59 2.56
CA GLN A 49 13.08 8.44 3.85
C GLN A 49 14.12 9.56 4.05
N ALA A 50 15.02 9.77 3.08
CA ALA A 50 16.02 10.83 3.19
C ALA A 50 15.40 12.23 3.34
N ASP A 51 14.32 12.52 2.61
CA ASP A 51 13.61 13.80 2.71
C ASP A 51 12.96 13.95 4.10
N ALA A 52 12.35 12.90 4.65
CA ALA A 52 11.72 12.90 5.97
C ALA A 52 12.73 12.98 7.13
N ASP A 53 13.91 12.38 6.97
CA ASP A 53 15.04 12.50 7.90
C ASP A 53 15.53 13.95 7.95
N ALA A 54 15.64 14.60 6.78
CA ALA A 54 16.12 15.97 6.65
C ALA A 54 15.20 17.00 7.32
N VAL A 55 13.89 16.73 7.40
CA VAL A 55 12.92 17.60 8.09
C VAL A 55 12.66 17.18 9.55
N GLY A 56 13.32 16.13 10.04
CA GLY A 56 13.16 15.64 11.41
C GLY A 56 11.83 14.93 11.67
N GLU A 57 11.11 14.51 10.63
CA GLU A 57 9.81 13.82 10.74
C GLU A 57 9.95 12.29 10.86
N LEU A 58 11.15 11.74 10.66
CA LEU A 58 11.45 10.33 10.93
C LEU A 58 11.82 10.10 12.40
N GLU A 59 10.80 9.83 13.22
CA GLU A 59 11.00 9.10 14.48
C GLU A 59 11.25 7.63 14.09
N TRP A 60 12.52 7.22 14.02
CA TRP A 60 12.99 5.86 13.67
C TRP A 60 12.35 4.73 14.51
N ARG A 61 11.68 5.06 15.62
CA ARG A 61 10.93 4.14 16.48
C ARG A 61 9.52 3.82 15.98
N ALA A 62 8.95 4.63 15.08
CA ALA A 62 7.58 4.52 14.61
C ALA A 62 7.44 3.83 13.23
N GLN A 63 8.54 3.62 12.50
CA GLN A 63 8.56 2.79 11.29
C GLN A 63 8.60 1.30 11.66
N VAL A 64 7.55 0.85 12.35
CA VAL A 64 7.23 -0.57 12.50
C VAL A 64 6.47 -0.94 11.23
N ASP A 65 7.03 -1.85 10.43
CA ASP A 65 6.38 -2.42 9.24
C ASP A 65 4.87 -2.56 9.48
N ALA A 66 4.06 -1.78 8.77
CA ALA A 66 2.61 -1.85 8.85
C ALA A 66 2.19 -3.25 8.38
N THR A 67 2.04 -4.17 9.33
CA THR A 67 1.59 -5.52 9.08
C THR A 67 0.08 -5.46 8.86
N ILE A 68 -0.32 -5.26 7.60
CA ILE A 68 -1.73 -5.39 7.18
C ILE A 68 -2.12 -6.87 7.32
N VAL A 69 -2.61 -7.25 8.50
CA VAL A 69 -3.28 -8.54 8.70
C VAL A 69 -4.70 -8.40 8.18
N ARG A 70 -4.98 -8.95 6.99
CA ARG A 70 -6.37 -9.11 6.53
C ARG A 70 -7.10 -10.05 7.49
N ALA A 71 -8.13 -9.56 8.16
CA ALA A 71 -9.09 -10.42 8.83
C ALA A 71 -9.72 -11.35 7.78
N HIS A 72 -9.60 -12.66 7.98
CA HIS A 72 -10.24 -13.65 7.12
C HIS A 72 -11.76 -13.48 7.22
N GLN A 73 -12.47 -13.43 6.10
CA GLN A 73 -13.93 -13.19 6.00
C GLN A 73 -14.80 -14.17 6.81
N HIS A 74 -14.24 -15.24 7.36
CA HIS A 74 -14.91 -16.19 8.27
C HIS A 74 -14.73 -15.88 9.76
N ALA A 75 -14.12 -14.75 10.15
CA ALA A 75 -13.98 -14.37 11.56
C ALA A 75 -15.29 -13.90 12.23
N ALA A 76 -16.38 -13.74 11.46
CA ALA A 76 -17.72 -13.51 11.99
C ALA A 76 -18.55 -14.80 11.94
N GLY A 77 -18.63 -15.52 13.06
CA GLY A 77 -19.57 -16.65 13.13
C GLY A 77 -19.41 -17.67 14.26
N ALA A 78 -19.18 -17.25 15.51
CA ALA A 78 -19.55 -18.10 16.65
C ALA A 78 -20.74 -17.45 17.36
N ARG A 79 -21.96 -17.94 17.08
CA ARG A 79 -23.13 -17.63 17.92
C ARG A 79 -22.94 -18.33 19.26
N LYS A 80 -22.93 -17.56 20.33
CA LYS A 80 -23.05 -18.03 21.71
C LYS A 80 -24.52 -18.34 22.01
N GLY A 81 -24.79 -19.50 22.60
CA GLY A 81 -26.09 -19.89 23.14
C GLY A 81 -26.26 -21.40 23.01
N GLY A 82 -26.55 -22.18 24.05
CA GLY A 82 -26.69 -21.99 25.48
C GLY A 82 -26.81 -23.38 26.07
#